data_AF-A0A9P6YUD5-F1
#
_entry.id   AF-A0A9P6YUD5-F1
#
_cell.length_a   1.000
_cell.length_b   1.000
_cell.length_c   1.000
_cell.angle_alpha   90.00
_cell.angle_beta   90.00
_cell.angle_gamma   90.00
#
_symmetry.space_group_name_H-M   'P 1'
#
loop_
_entity.id
_entity.type
_entity.pdbx_description
1 polymer ?
#
loop_
_entity_poly.entity_id
_entity_poly.type
_entity_poly.pdbx_seq_one_letter_code
_entity_poly.pdbx_strand_id
1 'polypeptide(L)'
;MTKNRKSLLHSSSSLSTANIAGPTSIDNGMPTVFKSSIWRPGHGPGSVFLDMTGRKETKIEFLRLIAQQYPSRVGVLIQQVGSLKFAEINFDPADECCTNGVKFADNSLIIPCRAMDNHMQVVRLRLSNLPFFG
;
A
#
# COMPACT_ATOMS: atom_id res chain seq x y z
N MET A 1 3.26 -27.58 17.76
CA MET A 1 3.15 -26.71 16.57
C MET A 1 2.85 -25.28 17.03
N THR A 2 3.86 -24.42 17.12
CA THR A 2 3.76 -23.06 17.68
C THR A 2 3.23 -22.09 16.62
N LYS A 3 2.01 -21.56 16.81
CA LYS A 3 1.40 -20.57 15.92
C LYS A 3 1.98 -19.18 16.22
N ASN A 4 2.86 -18.72 15.35
CA ASN A 4 3.47 -17.39 15.43
C ASN A 4 2.43 -16.34 15.01
N ARG A 5 1.85 -15.62 15.98
CA ARG A 5 0.87 -14.54 15.73
C ARG A 5 1.61 -13.22 15.54
N LYS A 6 1.76 -12.77 14.30
CA LYS A 6 2.26 -11.41 14.00
C LYS A 6 1.13 -10.40 14.28
N SER A 7 1.35 -9.53 15.26
CA SER A 7 0.47 -8.39 15.54
C SER A 7 0.53 -7.37 14.39
N LEU A 8 -0.61 -6.80 14.01
CA LEU A 8 -0.71 -5.71 13.02
C LEU A 8 -0.63 -4.31 13.66
N LEU A 9 -0.44 -4.23 14.97
CA LEU A 9 -0.27 -2.96 15.67
C LEU A 9 1.16 -2.45 15.47
N HIS A 10 1.30 -1.51 14.55
CA HIS A 10 2.38 -0.54 14.37
C HIS A 10 3.74 -0.90 14.99
N SER A 11 4.57 -1.61 14.23
CA SER A 11 6.02 -1.53 14.42
C SER A 11 6.49 -0.22 13.81
N SER A 12 6.69 0.81 14.64
CA SER A 12 7.47 1.99 14.26
C SER A 12 8.93 1.57 14.09
N SER A 13 9.32 1.21 12.86
CA SER A 13 10.71 0.99 12.52
C SER A 13 11.41 2.34 12.39
N SER A 14 12.07 2.79 13.45
CA SER A 14 13.08 3.85 13.36
C SER A 14 14.33 3.26 12.70
N LEU A 15 14.62 3.64 11.46
CA LEU A 15 15.94 3.39 10.89
C LEU A 15 16.95 4.35 11.54
N SER A 16 18.04 3.78 12.04
CA SER A 16 19.13 4.42 12.75
C SER A 16 19.97 5.34 11.86
N THR A 17 20.29 6.51 12.41
CA THR A 17 21.12 7.59 11.82
C THR A 17 22.59 7.19 11.72
N ALA A 18 23.22 7.45 10.56
CA ALA A 18 24.67 7.56 10.44
C ALA A 18 25.02 9.02 10.10
N ASN A 19 25.81 9.65 10.98
CA ASN A 19 26.27 11.03 10.88
C ASN A 19 27.37 11.19 9.81
N ILE A 20 27.22 12.15 8.90
CA ILE A 20 28.34 12.84 8.23
C ILE A 20 27.98 14.33 8.13
N ALA A 21 28.90 15.18 8.59
CA ALA A 21 28.73 16.62 8.79
C ALA A 21 28.98 17.47 7.52
N GLY A 22 28.19 18.54 7.36
CA GLY A 22 28.40 19.65 6.41
C GLY A 22 27.13 20.51 6.24
N PRO A 23 27.20 21.86 6.24
CA PRO A 23 26.01 22.70 6.18
C PRO A 23 25.67 23.04 4.72
N THR A 24 24.77 22.27 4.13
CA THR A 24 24.00 22.69 2.95
C THR A 24 22.55 22.26 3.18
N SER A 25 21.76 23.19 3.69
CA SER A 25 20.31 23.06 3.82
C SER A 25 19.66 23.02 2.44
N ILE A 26 19.64 21.84 1.83
CA ILE A 26 18.56 21.45 0.91
C ILE A 26 17.54 20.80 1.84
N ASP A 27 16.39 21.43 2.03
CA ASP A 27 15.25 20.78 2.68
C ASP A 27 14.78 19.65 1.76
N ASN A 28 15.52 18.54 1.78
CA ASN A 28 15.10 17.26 1.24
C ASN A 28 14.04 16.71 2.20
N GLY A 29 12.89 17.39 2.24
CA GLY A 29 11.78 17.08 3.10
C GLY A 29 11.40 15.60 2.93
N MET A 30 11.44 14.86 4.03
CA MET A 30 11.05 13.45 4.03
C MET A 30 9.65 13.29 3.40
N PRO A 31 9.45 12.28 2.54
CA PRO A 31 8.17 12.11 1.87
C PRO A 31 7.06 11.86 2.89
N THR A 32 5.87 12.39 2.61
CA THR A 32 4.69 12.07 3.42
C THR A 32 4.22 10.67 3.06
N VAL A 33 4.29 9.72 4.00
CA VAL A 33 4.01 8.31 3.73
C VAL A 33 2.58 7.92 4.13
N PHE A 34 1.84 7.35 3.19
CA PHE A 34 0.51 6.76 3.39
C PHE A 34 0.58 5.25 3.18
N LYS A 35 -0.11 4.48 4.03
CA LYS A 35 -0.22 3.02 3.87
C LYS A 35 -1.61 2.66 3.41
N SER A 36 -1.69 1.88 2.33
CA SER A 36 -2.97 1.34 1.87
C SER A 36 -3.49 0.30 2.87
N SER A 37 -4.79 0.29 3.13
CA SER A 37 -5.45 -0.71 3.98
C SER A 37 -6.73 -1.20 3.31
N ILE A 38 -6.56 -2.11 2.36
CA ILE A 38 -7.66 -2.69 1.58
C ILE A 38 -7.73 -4.18 1.90
N TRP A 39 -8.83 -4.58 2.53
CA TRP A 39 -9.06 -5.95 2.99
C TRP A 39 -9.92 -6.72 1.98
N ARG A 40 -9.31 -7.10 0.85
CA ARG A 40 -10.00 -7.85 -0.20
C ARG A 40 -9.09 -8.90 -0.85
N PRO A 41 -9.66 -9.98 -1.38
CA PRO A 41 -8.95 -10.88 -2.29
C PRO A 41 -8.54 -10.17 -3.58
N GLY A 42 -7.40 -10.57 -4.14
CA GLY A 42 -6.91 -10.10 -5.43
C GLY A 42 -7.36 -10.98 -6.58
N HIS A 43 -7.40 -10.43 -7.80
CA HIS A 43 -7.65 -11.18 -9.02
C HIS A 43 -6.43 -11.96 -9.49
N GLY A 44 -5.21 -11.53 -9.11
CA GLY A 44 -3.95 -12.18 -9.46
C GLY A 44 -3.16 -12.66 -8.24
N PRO A 45 -2.44 -13.80 -8.31
CA PRO A 45 -1.49 -14.18 -7.27
C PRO A 45 -0.45 -13.08 -7.05
N GLY A 46 -0.27 -12.68 -5.79
CA GLY A 46 0.70 -11.64 -5.44
C GLY A 46 0.30 -10.22 -5.85
N SER A 47 -0.94 -10.00 -6.31
CA SER A 47 -1.42 -8.66 -6.60
C SER A 47 -1.40 -7.78 -5.34
N VAL A 48 -1.31 -6.47 -5.56
CA VAL A 48 -1.30 -5.50 -4.47
C VAL A 48 -2.33 -4.42 -4.73
N PHE A 49 -2.86 -3.87 -3.65
CA PHE A 49 -3.79 -2.76 -3.69
C PHE A 49 -3.13 -1.46 -3.26
N LEU A 50 -3.44 -0.41 -4.01
CA LEU A 50 -3.06 0.96 -3.71
C LEU A 50 -4.33 1.80 -3.55
N ASP A 51 -4.49 2.43 -2.38
CA ASP A 51 -5.59 3.36 -2.12
C ASP A 51 -5.29 4.72 -2.75
N MET A 52 -6.17 5.16 -3.64
CA MET A 52 -6.09 6.44 -4.34
C MET A 52 -7.17 7.43 -3.87
N THR A 53 -7.85 7.12 -2.78
CA THR A 53 -8.94 7.96 -2.27
C THR A 53 -8.40 9.32 -1.82
N GLY A 54 -9.07 10.39 -2.24
CA GLY A 54 -8.62 11.77 -1.96
C GLY A 54 -7.42 12.25 -2.78
N ARG A 55 -6.87 11.42 -3.68
CA ARG A 55 -5.82 11.83 -4.61
C ARG A 55 -6.37 12.69 -5.74
N LYS A 56 -5.60 13.72 -6.12
CA LYS A 56 -5.94 14.65 -7.21
C LYS A 56 -5.71 14.06 -8.60
N GLU A 57 -4.86 13.04 -8.72
CA GLU A 57 -4.50 12.42 -9.99
C GLU A 57 -5.71 11.72 -10.63
N THR A 58 -5.91 12.02 -11.92
CA THR A 58 -6.86 11.31 -12.78
C THR A 58 -6.44 9.85 -12.97
N LYS A 59 -7.35 9.03 -13.50
CA LYS A 59 -7.05 7.60 -13.79
C LYS A 59 -5.87 7.47 -14.78
N ILE A 60 -5.82 8.33 -15.79
CA ILE A 60 -4.79 8.30 -16.84
C ILE A 60 -3.42 8.72 -16.28
N GLU A 61 -3.38 9.80 -15.49
CA GLU A 61 -2.14 10.25 -14.84
C GLU A 61 -1.57 9.18 -13.91
N PHE A 62 -2.44 8.52 -13.15
CA PHE A 62 -2.02 7.41 -12.31
C PHE A 62 -1.48 6.22 -13.13
N LEU A 63 -2.16 5.79 -14.19
CA LEU A 63 -1.66 4.71 -15.05
C LEU A 63 -0.30 5.05 -15.63
N ARG A 64 -0.10 6.30 -16.06
CA ARG A 64 1.19 6.79 -16.55
C ARG A 64 2.25 6.78 -15.45
N LEU A 65 1.90 7.19 -14.23
CA LEU A 65 2.80 7.20 -13.08
C LEU A 65 3.29 5.79 -12.73
N ILE A 66 2.37 4.83 -12.62
CA ILE A 66 2.72 3.42 -12.39
C ILE A 66 3.59 2.91 -13.54
N ALA A 67 3.26 3.27 -14.78
CA ALA A 67 4.04 2.83 -15.93
C ALA A 67 5.50 3.30 -15.93
N GLN A 68 5.72 4.51 -15.43
CA GLN A 68 7.05 5.10 -15.34
C GLN A 68 7.86 4.53 -14.17
N GLN A 69 7.24 4.33 -13.00
CA GLN A 69 7.93 3.82 -11.82
C GLN A 69 8.11 2.31 -11.82
N TYR A 70 7.19 1.59 -12.45
CA TYR A 70 7.15 0.13 -12.49
C TYR A 70 6.89 -0.36 -13.92
N PRO A 71 7.93 -0.32 -14.79
CA PRO A 71 7.81 -0.76 -16.17
C PRO A 71 7.47 -2.26 -16.29
N SER A 72 7.87 -3.07 -15.30
CA SER A 72 7.63 -4.52 -15.14
C SER A 72 6.20 -4.89 -14.74
N ARG A 73 5.33 -3.91 -14.45
CA ARG A 73 3.92 -4.19 -14.12
C ARG A 73 3.25 -5.03 -15.23
N VAL A 74 2.55 -6.07 -14.82
CA VAL A 74 1.79 -6.96 -15.73
C VAL A 74 0.42 -6.38 -16.04
N GLY A 75 -0.19 -5.68 -15.08
CA GLY A 75 -1.50 -5.06 -15.28
C GLY A 75 -1.92 -4.15 -14.15
N VAL A 76 -2.83 -3.22 -14.45
CA VAL A 76 -3.41 -2.30 -13.47
C VAL A 76 -4.92 -2.26 -13.68
N LEU A 77 -5.68 -2.54 -12.61
CA LEU A 77 -7.13 -2.45 -12.59
C LEU A 77 -7.57 -1.37 -11.61
N ILE A 78 -8.14 -0.27 -12.12
CA ILE A 78 -8.64 0.82 -11.28
C ILE A 78 -10.12 0.59 -10.98
N GLN A 79 -10.48 0.61 -9.70
CA GLN A 79 -11.84 0.46 -9.21
C GLN A 79 -12.28 1.72 -8.47
N GLN A 80 -13.55 2.06 -8.60
CA GLN A 80 -14.15 3.19 -7.90
C GLN A 80 -15.55 2.80 -7.40
N VAL A 81 -15.76 2.93 -6.10
CA VAL A 81 -17.03 2.63 -5.42
C VAL A 81 -17.39 3.82 -4.55
N GLY A 82 -18.30 4.68 -5.03
CA GLY A 82 -18.56 5.98 -4.41
C GLY A 82 -17.31 6.86 -4.42
N SER A 83 -16.92 7.35 -3.24
CA SER A 83 -15.68 8.13 -3.05
C SER A 83 -14.42 7.28 -2.97
N LEU A 84 -14.55 5.98 -2.67
CA LEU A 84 -13.41 5.07 -2.58
C LEU A 84 -12.87 4.82 -3.99
N LYS A 85 -11.58 5.10 -4.19
CA LYS A 85 -10.87 4.85 -5.44
C LYS A 85 -9.59 4.10 -5.13
N PHE A 86 -9.38 2.96 -5.75
CA PHE A 86 -8.18 2.16 -5.54
C PHE A 86 -7.75 1.45 -6.81
N ALA A 87 -6.49 1.05 -6.86
CA ALA A 87 -5.94 0.27 -7.95
C ALA A 87 -5.49 -1.08 -7.42
N GLU A 88 -5.81 -2.14 -8.14
CA GLU A 88 -5.11 -3.40 -8.06
C GLU A 88 -3.99 -3.40 -9.09
N ILE A 89 -2.79 -3.77 -8.69
CA ILE A 89 -1.63 -3.83 -9.56
C ILE A 89 -1.05 -5.24 -9.47
N ASN A 90 -0.92 -5.85 -10.65
CA ASN A 90 -0.18 -7.09 -10.83
C ASN A 90 1.24 -6.71 -11.22
N PHE A 91 2.19 -7.05 -10.35
CA PHE A 91 3.61 -6.87 -10.61
C PHE A 91 4.26 -8.17 -11.04
N ASP A 92 5.43 -8.07 -11.66
CA ASP A 92 6.31 -9.23 -11.77
C ASP A 92 6.70 -9.65 -10.33
N PRO A 93 6.70 -10.96 -10.00
CA PRO A 93 7.14 -11.44 -8.69
C PRO A 93 8.53 -10.94 -8.24
N ALA A 94 9.39 -10.50 -9.15
CA ALA A 94 10.69 -9.92 -8.87
C ALA A 94 10.64 -8.47 -8.34
N ASP A 95 9.51 -7.76 -8.44
CA ASP A 95 9.40 -6.36 -8.04
C ASP A 95 9.14 -6.17 -6.53
N GLU A 96 10.00 -5.41 -5.84
CA GLU A 96 9.83 -5.05 -4.42
C GLU A 96 8.89 -3.84 -4.19
N CYS A 97 7.74 -3.80 -4.88
CA CYS A 97 6.82 -2.66 -4.83
C CYS A 97 6.24 -2.38 -3.43
N CYS A 98 6.08 -3.42 -2.59
CA CYS A 98 5.53 -3.31 -1.25
C CYS A 98 6.47 -2.58 -0.28
N THR A 99 7.76 -2.48 -0.61
CA THR A 99 8.76 -1.79 0.21
C THR A 99 8.98 -0.36 -0.31
N ASN A 100 9.06 -0.20 -1.63
CA ASN A 100 9.44 1.07 -2.25
C ASN A 100 8.28 2.05 -2.43
N GLY A 101 7.05 1.54 -2.57
CA GLY A 101 5.84 2.35 -2.74
C GLY A 101 5.75 3.11 -4.07
N VAL A 102 4.66 3.85 -4.25
CA VAL A 102 4.44 4.72 -5.41
C VAL A 102 4.62 6.16 -4.98
N LYS A 103 5.59 6.84 -5.60
CA LYS A 103 5.91 8.26 -5.35
C LYS A 103 5.02 9.15 -6.19
N PHE A 104 4.53 10.24 -5.62
CA PHE A 104 3.71 11.23 -6.32
C PHE A 104 4.44 12.56 -6.42
N ALA A 105 3.96 13.42 -7.33
CA ALA A 105 4.60 14.71 -7.62
C ALA A 105 4.59 15.68 -6.42
N ASP A 106 3.68 15.51 -5.47
CA ASP A 106 3.60 16.27 -4.23
C ASP A 106 4.53 15.73 -3.12
N ASN A 107 5.52 14.91 -3.47
CA ASN A 107 6.43 14.23 -2.54
C ASN A 107 5.71 13.31 -1.54
N SER A 108 4.47 12.91 -1.82
CA SER A 108 3.82 11.84 -1.07
C SER A 108 4.23 10.47 -1.60
N LEU A 109 4.23 9.49 -0.71
CA LEU A 109 4.53 8.09 -1.00
C LEU A 109 3.37 7.23 -0.52
N ILE A 110 2.77 6.44 -1.41
CA ILE A 110 1.77 5.45 -1.02
C ILE A 110 2.40 4.07 -1.05
N ILE A 111 2.43 3.41 0.10
CA ILE A 111 2.86 2.02 0.23
C ILE A 111 1.66 1.11 -0.09
N PRO A 112 1.75 0.26 -1.14
CA PRO A 112 0.73 -0.73 -1.43
C PRO A 112 0.57 -1.73 -0.29
N CYS A 113 -0.60 -2.34 -0.18
CA CYS A 113 -0.82 -3.50 0.67
C CYS A 113 -1.04 -4.73 -0.22
N ARG A 114 -0.49 -5.88 0.18
CA ARG A 114 -0.71 -7.12 -0.55
C ARG A 114 -2.19 -7.51 -0.50
N ALA A 115 -2.72 -7.95 -1.63
CA ALA A 115 -4.06 -8.52 -1.68
C ALA A 115 -4.16 -9.74 -0.77
N MET A 116 -5.35 -9.95 -0.21
CA MET A 116 -5.60 -11.12 0.61
C MET A 116 -5.64 -12.38 -0.26
N ASP A 117 -5.36 -13.51 0.35
CA ASP A 117 -5.55 -14.81 -0.30
C ASP A 117 -7.05 -15.03 -0.62
N ASN A 118 -7.35 -15.68 -1.74
CA ASN A 118 -8.72 -15.98 -2.18
C ASN A 118 -9.51 -16.85 -1.19
N HIS A 119 -8.82 -17.58 -0.31
CA HIS A 119 -9.41 -18.40 0.75
C HIS A 119 -9.66 -17.62 2.06
N MET A 120 -9.23 -16.36 2.17
CA MET A 120 -9.50 -15.57 3.37
C MET A 120 -10.95 -15.09 3.45
N GLN A 121 -11.56 -15.31 4.61
CA GLN A 121 -12.86 -14.73 4.92
C GLN A 121 -12.69 -13.48 5.78
N VAL A 122 -13.09 -12.34 5.24
CA VAL A 122 -13.14 -11.06 5.96
C VAL A 122 -14.47 -10.96 6.69
N VAL A 123 -14.42 -11.01 8.01
CA VAL A 123 -15.61 -10.85 8.86
C VAL A 123 -15.57 -9.45 9.48
N ARG A 124 -16.65 -8.68 9.30
CA ARG A 124 -16.80 -7.39 9.98
C ARG A 124 -17.24 -7.64 11.42
N LEU A 125 -16.32 -7.43 12.36
CA LEU A 125 -16.65 -7.46 13.77
C LEU A 125 -17.42 -6.18 14.17
N ARG A 126 -18.49 -6.36 14.94
CA ARG A 126 -19.19 -5.33 15.69
C ARG A 126 -19.20 -5.76 17.15
N LEU A 127 -19.28 -4.82 18.09
CA LEU A 127 -19.41 -5.17 19.50
C LEU A 127 -20.56 -6.16 19.75
N SER A 128 -21.68 -5.99 19.04
CA SER A 128 -22.85 -6.87 19.07
C SER A 128 -22.61 -8.28 18.54
N ASN A 129 -21.52 -8.53 17.81
CA ASN A 129 -21.25 -9.79 17.10
C ASN A 129 -19.88 -10.35 17.50
N LEU A 130 -19.40 -10.01 18.70
CA LEU A 130 -18.16 -10.57 19.22
C LEU A 130 -18.41 -12.00 19.71
N PRO A 131 -17.49 -12.94 19.45
CA PRO A 131 -17.66 -14.35 19.77
C PRO A 131 -17.68 -14.68 21.28
N PHE A 132 -17.59 -13.65 22.13
CA PHE A 132 -17.60 -13.77 23.60
C PHE A 132 -18.76 -13.03 24.28
N PHE A 133 -19.62 -12.33 23.51
CA PHE A 133 -20.89 -11.77 24.00
C PHE A 133 -22.08 -12.65 23.59
N GLY A 134 -21.94 -13.97 23.78
CA GLY A 134 -23.01 -14.94 23.56
C GLY A 134 -24.18 -14.77 24.52
#